data_AF-A0A421CMD4-F1
#
_entry.id   AF-A0A421CMD4-F1
#
_cell.length_a   1.000
_cell.length_b   1.000
_cell.length_c   1.000
_cell.angle_alpha   90.00
_cell.angle_beta   90.00
_cell.angle_gamma   90.00
#
_symmetry.space_group_name_H-M   'P 1'
#
loop_
_entity.id
_entity.type
_entity.pdbx_description
1 polymer ?
#
loop_
_entity_poly.entity_id
_entity_poly.type
_entity_poly.pdbx_seq_one_letter_code
_entity_poly.pdbx_strand_id
1 'polypeptide(L)'
;QALGRIENRYKMAKHFIFTIEEGKFDYRRNEESIANEASLDGFYIIRTSVEKEKLTAEEVVYSYKNLSRVERAFRTLKGVDLKIRPIHHWLEKRVRAHIFLCMLAYYVEWHLRESWKSMIFTDEYTDREHVLQATRSESALEKTRKKKLSDGTPVHSFQTLLSEMSTIVCNDARVPAVPEIPSFTIITTPNEVQRKALELVGLKQLSNVDRNNRFISLKSFQIAISCLLSSGTSD
;
A
#
# COMPACT_ATOMS: atom_id res chain seq x y z
N GLN A 1 -18.20 -3.02 -45.60
CA GLN A 1 -17.46 -2.42 -44.46
C GLN A 1 -16.98 -3.47 -43.41
N ALA A 2 -16.68 -4.72 -43.80
CA ALA A 2 -16.28 -5.77 -42.84
C ALA A 2 -14.78 -5.75 -42.44
N LEU A 3 -13.90 -5.29 -43.34
CA LEU A 3 -12.44 -5.29 -43.17
C LEU A 3 -11.95 -4.38 -42.03
N GLY A 4 -12.43 -3.14 -41.96
CA GLY A 4 -12.03 -2.20 -40.90
C GLY A 4 -12.42 -2.64 -39.47
N ARG A 5 -13.41 -3.55 -39.34
CA ARG A 5 -13.81 -4.13 -38.05
C ARG A 5 -12.90 -5.29 -37.60
N ILE A 6 -12.30 -6.00 -38.56
CA ILE A 6 -11.33 -7.09 -38.32
C ILE A 6 -9.93 -6.50 -38.05
N GLU A 7 -9.52 -5.47 -38.80
CA GLU A 7 -8.25 -4.75 -38.61
C GLU A 7 -8.05 -4.25 -37.17
N ASN A 8 -9.11 -3.68 -36.58
CA ASN A 8 -9.04 -3.08 -35.25
C ASN A 8 -9.06 -4.09 -34.09
N ARG A 9 -9.40 -5.37 -34.34
CA ARG A 9 -9.52 -6.37 -33.26
C ARG A 9 -8.16 -6.68 -32.62
N TYR A 10 -7.11 -6.77 -33.43
CA TYR A 10 -5.77 -7.18 -32.97
C TYR A 10 -4.75 -6.05 -32.94
N LYS A 11 -5.11 -4.83 -33.37
CA LYS A 11 -4.19 -3.67 -33.48
C LYS A 11 -2.95 -3.94 -34.37
N MET A 12 -3.01 -4.95 -35.23
CA MET A 12 -1.91 -5.38 -36.11
C MET A 12 -2.03 -4.85 -37.55
N ALA A 13 -2.99 -3.97 -37.83
CA ALA A 13 -3.26 -3.47 -39.18
C ALA A 13 -2.03 -2.85 -39.86
N LYS A 14 -1.15 -2.21 -39.09
CA LYS A 14 0.13 -1.63 -39.54
C LYS A 14 1.09 -2.63 -40.23
N HIS A 15 0.92 -3.93 -39.99
CA HIS A 15 1.77 -4.99 -40.55
C HIS A 15 1.21 -5.64 -41.82
N PHE A 16 0.04 -5.21 -42.29
CA PHE A 16 -0.61 -5.78 -43.47
C PHE A 16 -0.88 -4.70 -44.50
N ILE A 17 -0.58 -5.01 -45.76
CA ILE A 17 -0.91 -4.18 -46.91
C ILE A 17 -2.05 -4.87 -47.63
N PHE A 18 -3.19 -4.22 -47.69
CA PHE A 18 -4.39 -4.71 -48.36
C PHE A 18 -4.53 -4.03 -49.72
N THR A 19 -4.78 -4.82 -50.76
CA THR A 19 -5.15 -4.32 -52.08
C THR A 19 -6.58 -4.76 -52.34
N ILE A 20 -7.49 -3.79 -52.51
CA ILE A 20 -8.90 -4.05 -52.77
C ILE A 20 -9.20 -3.48 -54.16
N GLU A 21 -9.52 -4.36 -55.10
CA GLU A 21 -9.96 -4.03 -56.46
C GLU A 21 -11.38 -4.58 -56.70
N GLU A 22 -12.02 -4.22 -57.82
CA GLU A 22 -13.35 -4.75 -58.17
C GLU A 22 -13.32 -6.28 -58.27
N GLY A 23 -13.97 -6.95 -57.31
CA GLY A 23 -14.05 -8.40 -57.24
C GLY A 23 -12.79 -9.11 -56.74
N LYS A 24 -11.72 -8.39 -56.35
CA LYS A 24 -10.45 -8.99 -55.92
C LYS A 24 -9.97 -8.39 -54.59
N PHE A 25 -9.66 -9.27 -53.66
CA PHE A 25 -9.04 -8.94 -52.38
C PHE A 25 -7.70 -9.65 -52.29
N ASP A 26 -6.63 -8.88 -52.12
CA ASP A 26 -5.29 -9.38 -51.90
C ASP A 26 -4.71 -8.76 -50.62
N TYR A 27 -3.87 -9.52 -49.92
CA TYR A 27 -3.18 -9.04 -48.74
C TYR A 27 -1.76 -9.58 -48.72
N ARG A 28 -0.82 -8.73 -48.30
CA ARG A 28 0.56 -9.11 -48.04
C ARG A 28 1.04 -8.58 -46.71
N ARG A 29 1.97 -9.31 -46.09
CA ARG A 29 2.65 -8.83 -44.89
C ARG A 29 3.64 -7.73 -45.29
N ASN A 30 3.65 -6.65 -44.52
CA ASN A 30 4.68 -5.63 -44.59
C ASN A 30 5.88 -6.11 -43.77
N GLU A 31 6.79 -6.86 -44.41
CA GLU A 31 7.95 -7.43 -43.72
C GLU A 31 8.88 -6.37 -43.12
N GLU A 32 8.96 -5.18 -43.73
CA GLU A 32 9.72 -4.04 -43.19
C GLU A 32 9.09 -3.52 -41.88
N SER A 33 7.77 -3.32 -41.85
CA SER A 33 7.08 -2.91 -40.63
C SER A 33 7.18 -3.95 -39.51
N ILE A 34 7.12 -5.24 -39.87
CA ILE A 34 7.29 -6.34 -38.91
C ILE A 34 8.72 -6.38 -38.38
N ALA A 35 9.73 -6.24 -39.24
CA ALA A 35 11.13 -6.23 -38.84
C ALA A 35 11.48 -5.01 -37.97
N ASN A 36 10.94 -3.84 -38.29
CA ASN A 36 11.13 -2.62 -37.49
C ASN A 36 10.52 -2.77 -36.09
N GLU A 37 9.30 -3.32 -35.99
CA GLU A 37 8.68 -3.59 -34.68
C GLU A 37 9.43 -4.66 -33.90
N ALA A 38 9.80 -5.77 -34.56
CA ALA A 38 10.59 -6.84 -33.96
C ALA A 38 11.98 -6.37 -33.48
N SER A 39 12.58 -5.35 -34.11
CA SER A 39 13.84 -4.76 -33.65
C SER A 39 13.69 -3.88 -32.41
N LEU A 40 12.48 -3.39 -32.15
CA LEU A 40 12.13 -2.60 -30.97
C LEU A 40 11.44 -3.45 -29.89
N ASP A 41 11.04 -4.68 -30.22
CA ASP A 41 10.44 -5.62 -29.29
C ASP A 41 11.41 -5.94 -28.15
N GLY A 42 10.95 -5.71 -26.91
CA GLY A 42 11.73 -5.91 -25.70
C GLY A 42 12.41 -4.64 -25.16
N PHE A 43 12.43 -3.53 -25.91
CA PHE A 43 12.94 -2.25 -25.40
C PHE A 43 11.83 -1.44 -24.72
N TYR A 44 12.13 -0.95 -23.51
CA TYR A 44 11.24 -0.06 -22.77
C TYR A 44 11.85 1.35 -22.73
N ILE A 45 11.28 2.29 -23.47
CA ILE A 45 11.78 3.67 -23.57
C ILE A 45 10.99 4.58 -22.63
N ILE A 46 11.69 5.26 -21.72
CA ILE A 46 11.11 6.30 -20.87
C ILE A 46 11.52 7.66 -21.43
N ARG A 47 10.54 8.50 -21.74
CA ARG A 47 10.75 9.90 -22.15
C ARG A 47 10.37 10.82 -21.00
N THR A 48 11.22 11.80 -20.70
CA THR A 48 10.97 12.85 -19.72
C THR A 48 11.16 14.22 -20.37
N SER A 49 10.47 15.23 -19.86
CA SER A 49 10.68 16.65 -20.23
C SER A 49 11.70 17.34 -19.33
N VAL A 50 12.26 16.64 -18.35
CA VAL A 50 13.28 17.15 -17.43
C VAL A 50 14.65 17.16 -18.11
N GLU A 51 15.38 18.25 -17.92
CA GLU A 51 16.76 18.43 -18.42
C GLU A 51 17.72 17.41 -17.79
N LYS A 52 18.73 16.99 -18.56
CA LYS A 52 19.68 15.94 -18.16
C LYS A 52 20.53 16.34 -16.95
N GLU A 53 20.79 17.63 -16.78
CA GLU A 53 21.54 18.19 -15.66
C GLU A 53 20.78 18.09 -14.34
N LYS A 54 19.44 17.92 -14.39
CA LYS A 54 18.57 17.81 -13.22
C LYS A 54 18.22 16.37 -12.85
N LEU A 55 18.17 15.48 -13.84
CA LEU A 55 17.84 14.06 -13.64
C LEU A 55 18.64 13.19 -14.61
N THR A 56 19.46 12.29 -14.08
CA THR A 56 20.19 11.31 -14.91
C THR A 56 19.23 10.27 -15.47
N ALA A 57 19.68 9.50 -16.47
CA ALA A 57 18.85 8.45 -17.07
C ALA A 57 18.45 7.38 -16.02
N GLU A 58 19.38 7.03 -15.12
CA GLU A 58 19.16 6.09 -14.03
C GLU A 58 18.11 6.60 -13.04
N GLU A 59 18.16 7.90 -12.71
CA GLU A 59 17.20 8.57 -11.83
C GLU A 59 15.81 8.69 -12.46
N VAL A 60 15.73 8.90 -13.79
CA VAL A 60 14.47 8.84 -14.56
C VAL A 60 13.85 7.46 -14.43
N VAL A 61 14.62 6.40 -14.68
CA VAL A 61 14.14 5.01 -14.58
C VAL A 61 13.72 4.69 -13.14
N TYR A 62 14.50 5.12 -12.15
CA TYR A 62 14.19 4.93 -10.75
C TYR A 62 12.88 5.64 -10.34
N SER A 63 12.71 6.89 -10.74
CA SER A 63 11.50 7.68 -10.49
C SER A 63 10.27 7.06 -11.17
N TYR A 64 10.43 6.60 -12.41
CA TYR A 64 9.38 5.87 -13.11
C TYR A 64 9.01 4.56 -12.40
N LYS A 65 9.99 3.75 -11.97
CA LYS A 65 9.75 2.53 -11.20
C LYS A 65 9.09 2.83 -9.86
N ASN A 66 9.36 3.98 -9.24
CA ASN A 66 8.68 4.42 -8.02
C ASN A 66 7.19 4.75 -8.22
N LEU A 67 6.72 4.96 -9.45
CA LEU A 67 5.28 5.07 -9.73
C LEU A 67 4.53 3.80 -9.32
N SER A 68 5.17 2.63 -9.41
CA SER A 68 4.60 1.38 -8.89
C SER A 68 4.33 1.42 -7.38
N ARG A 69 5.01 2.28 -6.61
CA ARG A 69 4.72 2.51 -5.18
C ARG A 69 3.40 3.26 -5.02
N VAL A 70 3.14 4.22 -5.89
CA VAL A 70 1.87 4.96 -5.93
C VAL A 70 0.74 4.03 -6.34
N GLU A 71 0.93 3.19 -7.35
CA GLU A 71 -0.06 2.18 -7.72
C GLU A 71 -0.29 1.15 -6.61
N ARG A 72 0.77 0.72 -5.92
CA ARG A 72 0.66 -0.16 -4.75
C ARG A 72 -0.10 0.53 -3.64
N ALA A 73 0.16 1.81 -3.35
CA ALA A 73 -0.59 2.62 -2.40
C ALA A 73 -2.08 2.64 -2.79
N PHE A 74 -2.41 2.96 -4.04
CA PHE A 74 -3.79 2.93 -4.54
C PHE A 74 -4.43 1.53 -4.48
N ARG A 75 -3.64 0.46 -4.63
CA ARG A 75 -4.13 -0.92 -4.50
C ARG A 75 -4.38 -1.31 -3.04
N THR A 76 -3.50 -0.93 -2.14
CA THR A 76 -3.67 -1.08 -0.68
C THR A 76 -4.92 -0.33 -0.22
N LEU A 77 -5.08 0.92 -0.67
CA LEU A 77 -6.28 1.74 -0.46
C LEU A 77 -7.54 1.00 -0.95
N LYS A 78 -7.57 0.58 -2.23
CA LYS A 78 -8.78 0.03 -2.87
C LYS A 78 -9.11 -1.42 -2.51
N GLY A 79 -8.16 -2.20 -2.01
CA GLY A 79 -8.23 -3.66 -2.02
C GLY A 79 -8.04 -4.32 -0.66
N VAL A 80 -6.78 -4.45 -0.24
CA VAL A 80 -6.36 -5.51 0.70
C VAL A 80 -6.44 -5.10 2.16
N ASP A 81 -6.16 -3.83 2.48
CA ASP A 81 -5.99 -3.39 3.87
C ASP A 81 -7.06 -2.36 4.29
N LEU A 82 -7.45 -1.47 3.37
CA LEU A 82 -8.32 -0.34 3.72
C LEU A 82 -9.72 -0.38 3.08
N LYS A 83 -10.03 -1.39 2.24
CA LYS A 83 -11.32 -1.63 1.52
C LYS A 83 -12.16 -0.36 1.26
N ILE A 84 -11.54 0.67 0.69
CA ILE A 84 -12.09 2.03 0.51
C ILE A 84 -13.22 2.15 -0.53
N ARG A 85 -13.77 1.06 -1.07
CA ARG A 85 -14.73 1.16 -2.18
C ARG A 85 -15.86 2.14 -1.81
N PRO A 86 -16.01 3.27 -2.53
CA PRO A 86 -16.98 4.29 -2.15
C PRO A 86 -18.36 3.66 -2.07
N ILE A 87 -19.03 3.79 -0.92
CA ILE A 87 -20.42 3.35 -0.76
C ILE A 87 -21.28 4.41 -1.43
N HIS A 88 -21.44 4.27 -2.75
CA HIS A 88 -22.37 5.07 -3.57
C HIS A 88 -22.36 6.57 -3.21
N HIS A 89 -21.19 7.21 -3.32
CA HIS A 89 -21.07 8.66 -3.09
C HIS A 89 -21.33 9.43 -4.38
N TRP A 90 -22.51 10.02 -4.49
CA TRP A 90 -22.93 10.80 -5.68
C TRP A 90 -22.70 12.31 -5.51
N LEU A 91 -22.56 12.78 -4.27
CA LEU A 91 -22.36 14.19 -3.94
C LEU A 91 -20.87 14.53 -3.91
N GLU A 92 -20.48 15.57 -4.64
CA GLU A 92 -19.09 16.02 -4.78
C GLU A 92 -18.37 16.17 -3.43
N LYS A 93 -19.01 16.82 -2.45
CA LYS A 93 -18.43 17.02 -1.10
C LYS A 93 -18.11 15.69 -0.41
N ARG A 94 -18.96 14.67 -0.56
CA ARG A 94 -18.75 13.35 0.06
C ARG A 94 -17.61 12.59 -0.62
N VAL A 95 -17.51 12.70 -1.95
CA VAL A 95 -16.38 12.14 -2.70
C VAL A 95 -15.06 12.76 -2.26
N ARG A 96 -14.99 14.09 -2.14
CA ARG A 96 -13.79 14.80 -1.66
C ARG A 96 -13.40 14.39 -0.24
N ALA A 97 -14.37 14.35 0.68
CA ALA A 97 -14.13 13.94 2.07
C ALA A 97 -13.64 12.49 2.17
N HIS A 98 -14.23 11.58 1.39
CA HIS A 98 -13.82 10.18 1.33
C HIS A 98 -12.38 10.04 0.86
N ILE A 99 -12.03 10.64 -0.29
CA ILE A 99 -10.65 10.61 -0.82
C ILE A 99 -9.65 11.17 0.21
N PHE A 100 -10.02 12.25 0.91
CA PHE A 100 -9.18 12.82 1.96
C PHE A 100 -8.94 11.84 3.12
N LEU A 101 -10.01 11.22 3.65
CA LEU A 101 -9.89 10.20 4.70
C LEU A 101 -9.03 9.01 4.26
N CYS A 102 -9.16 8.60 3.00
CA CYS A 102 -8.36 7.53 2.42
C CYS A 102 -6.87 7.88 2.41
N MET A 103 -6.53 9.09 1.97
CA MET A 103 -5.16 9.59 1.97
C MET A 103 -4.57 9.63 3.39
N LEU A 104 -5.34 10.10 4.37
CA LEU A 104 -4.92 10.13 5.77
C LEU A 104 -4.69 8.72 6.33
N ALA A 105 -5.62 7.80 6.11
CA ALA A 105 -5.49 6.44 6.61
C ALA A 105 -4.30 5.70 5.97
N TYR A 106 -4.02 5.91 4.68
CA TYR A 106 -2.78 5.40 4.07
C TYR A 106 -1.52 6.03 4.65
N TYR A 107 -1.55 7.33 4.93
CA TYR A 107 -0.41 8.00 5.55
C TYR A 107 -0.10 7.42 6.95
N VAL A 108 -1.14 7.17 7.75
CA VAL A 108 -1.01 6.49 9.05
C VAL A 108 -0.47 5.07 8.87
N GLU A 109 -1.05 4.29 7.96
CA GLU A 109 -0.60 2.92 7.68
C GLU A 109 0.88 2.88 7.25
N TRP A 110 1.28 3.79 6.36
CA TRP A 110 2.66 3.93 5.90
C TRP A 110 3.59 4.24 7.08
N HIS A 111 3.22 5.19 7.93
CA HIS A 111 4.00 5.55 9.11
C HIS A 111 4.12 4.38 10.09
N LEU A 112 3.03 3.64 10.33
CA LEU A 112 3.06 2.46 11.20
C LEU A 112 3.95 1.35 10.64
N ARG A 113 3.88 1.09 9.32
CA ARG A 113 4.75 0.11 8.67
C ARG A 113 6.22 0.51 8.75
N GLU A 114 6.51 1.80 8.61
CA GLU A 114 7.86 2.34 8.74
C GLU A 114 8.39 2.20 10.17
N SER A 115 7.59 2.57 11.17
CA SER A 115 7.95 2.41 12.60
C SER A 115 8.11 0.94 13.00
N TRP A 116 7.26 0.05 12.50
CA TRP A 116 7.24 -1.37 12.89
C TRP A 116 8.11 -2.27 12.04
N LYS A 117 8.96 -1.74 11.15
CA LYS A 117 9.84 -2.53 10.25
C LYS A 117 10.59 -3.65 10.97
N SER A 118 11.08 -3.38 12.17
CA SER A 118 11.82 -4.35 12.99
C SER A 118 10.97 -5.52 13.50
N MET A 119 9.65 -5.31 13.66
CA MET A 119 8.70 -6.31 14.19
C MET A 119 7.93 -7.07 13.11
N ILE A 120 7.90 -6.55 11.87
CA ILE A 120 7.13 -7.14 10.77
C ILE A 120 8.01 -7.80 9.70
N PHE A 121 7.38 -8.54 8.78
CA PHE A 121 8.02 -9.09 7.56
C PHE A 121 8.35 -7.99 6.53
N THR A 122 9.07 -6.95 6.95
CA THR A 122 9.63 -5.93 6.07
C THR A 122 11.14 -6.00 6.15
N ASP A 123 11.78 -5.89 4.99
CA ASP A 123 13.23 -5.82 4.88
C ASP A 123 13.70 -4.42 5.29
N GLU A 124 14.58 -4.37 6.27
CA GLU A 124 15.14 -3.13 6.85
C GLU A 124 16.30 -2.59 6.01
N TYR A 125 16.97 -3.47 5.27
CA TYR A 125 18.26 -3.20 4.63
C TYR A 125 18.19 -3.42 3.12
N THR A 126 17.03 -3.21 2.49
CA THR A 126 16.96 -3.28 1.03
C THR A 126 17.81 -2.16 0.45
N ASP A 127 19.02 -2.52 0.04
CA ASP A 127 19.82 -1.70 -0.83
C ASP A 127 19.09 -1.62 -2.18
N ARG A 128 18.62 -0.42 -2.50
CA ARG A 128 17.92 -0.16 -3.76
C ARG A 128 18.83 0.63 -4.68
N GLU A 129 20.06 0.17 -4.82
CA GLU A 129 20.89 0.57 -5.94
C GLU A 129 20.21 0.23 -7.27
N HIS A 130 20.40 1.13 -8.22
CA HIS A 130 19.40 1.53 -9.19
C HIS A 130 19.15 0.48 -10.28
N VAL A 131 17.91 0.46 -10.76
CA VAL A 131 17.41 -0.29 -11.94
C VAL A 131 17.40 -1.82 -11.82
N LEU A 132 18.22 -2.45 -10.99
CA LEU A 132 18.26 -3.91 -10.83
C LEU A 132 17.09 -4.45 -9.97
N GLN A 133 16.86 -5.76 -10.09
CA GLN A 133 15.89 -6.45 -9.26
C GLN A 133 16.37 -6.40 -7.80
N ALA A 134 15.48 -5.99 -6.89
CA ALA A 134 15.82 -5.90 -5.47
C ALA A 134 16.20 -7.27 -4.90
N THR A 135 17.42 -7.38 -4.38
CA THR A 135 17.88 -8.55 -3.63
C THR A 135 17.44 -8.42 -2.18
N ARG A 136 16.93 -9.52 -1.61
CA ARG A 136 16.50 -9.54 -0.21
C ARG A 136 17.72 -9.61 0.70
N SER A 137 17.74 -8.82 1.77
CA SER A 137 18.81 -8.89 2.77
C SER A 137 18.81 -10.24 3.50
N GLU A 138 19.96 -10.62 4.08
CA GLU A 138 20.06 -11.84 4.90
C GLU A 138 19.05 -11.82 6.05
N SER A 139 18.88 -10.68 6.72
CA SER A 139 17.91 -10.50 7.80
C SER A 139 16.47 -10.79 7.35
N ALA A 140 16.09 -10.40 6.12
CA ALA A 140 14.76 -10.64 5.58
C ALA A 140 14.55 -12.12 5.22
N LEU A 141 15.59 -12.81 4.74
CA LEU A 141 15.57 -14.25 4.52
C LEU A 141 15.46 -15.00 5.85
N GLU A 142 16.19 -14.57 6.87
CA GLU A 142 16.13 -15.14 8.22
C GLU A 142 14.73 -15.02 8.84
N LYS A 143 14.13 -13.82 8.81
CA LYS A 143 12.75 -13.59 9.27
C LYS A 143 11.77 -14.52 8.58
N THR A 144 11.91 -14.70 7.26
CA THR A 144 11.03 -15.58 6.47
C THR A 144 11.19 -17.05 6.85
N ARG A 145 12.43 -17.50 7.01
CA ARG A 145 12.76 -18.90 7.34
C ARG A 145 12.35 -19.27 8.76
N LYS A 146 12.71 -18.43 9.74
CA LYS A 146 12.54 -18.71 11.17
C LYS A 146 11.17 -18.27 11.69
N LYS A 147 10.49 -17.34 10.99
CA LYS A 147 9.27 -16.64 11.46
C LYS A 147 9.43 -16.04 12.87
N LYS A 148 10.67 -15.76 13.26
CA LYS A 148 11.06 -15.19 14.55
C LYS A 148 12.06 -14.07 14.36
N LEU A 149 12.00 -13.08 15.24
CA LEU A 149 13.01 -12.04 15.36
C LEU A 149 14.30 -12.61 16.00
N SER A 150 15.36 -11.80 15.98
CA SER A 150 16.63 -12.11 16.65
C SER A 150 16.48 -12.33 18.16
N ASP A 151 15.48 -11.71 18.79
CA ASP A 151 15.12 -11.86 20.21
C ASP A 151 14.29 -13.13 20.51
N GLY A 152 13.99 -13.95 19.49
CA GLY A 152 13.21 -15.18 19.63
C GLY A 152 11.69 -15.01 19.63
N THR A 153 11.19 -13.76 19.63
CA THR A 153 9.76 -13.45 19.51
C THR A 153 9.23 -13.74 18.10
N PRO A 154 7.95 -14.08 17.91
CA PRO A 154 7.39 -14.31 16.58
C PRO A 154 7.37 -13.02 15.73
N VAL A 155 7.72 -13.14 14.45
CA VAL A 155 7.57 -12.04 13.49
C VAL A 155 6.10 -11.89 13.13
N HIS A 156 5.59 -10.66 13.10
CA HIS A 156 4.20 -10.39 12.75
C HIS A 156 4.03 -10.01 11.27
N SER A 157 2.86 -10.32 10.70
CA SER A 157 2.36 -9.54 9.57
C SER A 157 1.86 -8.19 10.08
N PHE A 158 1.68 -7.21 9.19
CA PHE A 158 1.09 -5.92 9.59
C PHE A 158 -0.30 -6.11 10.21
N GLN A 159 -1.12 -6.98 9.63
CA GLN A 159 -2.48 -7.27 10.10
C GLN A 159 -2.48 -7.99 11.45
N THR A 160 -1.57 -8.95 11.65
CA THR A 160 -1.44 -9.66 12.93
C THR A 160 -0.99 -8.70 14.04
N LEU A 161 -0.03 -7.82 13.75
CA LEU A 161 0.42 -6.82 14.71
C LEU A 161 -0.68 -5.80 15.01
N LEU A 162 -1.40 -5.34 13.98
CA LEU A 162 -2.53 -4.44 14.15
C LEU A 162 -3.66 -5.07 14.98
N SER A 163 -3.94 -6.36 14.77
CA SER A 163 -4.88 -7.14 15.59
C SER A 163 -4.42 -7.23 17.04
N GLU A 164 -3.13 -7.47 17.28
CA GLU A 164 -2.56 -7.50 18.64
C GLU A 164 -2.74 -6.13 19.32
N MET A 165 -2.44 -5.05 18.61
CA MET A 165 -2.62 -3.68 19.09
C MET A 165 -4.08 -3.33 19.41
N SER A 166 -5.04 -3.94 18.72
CA SER A 166 -6.47 -3.67 18.95
C SER A 166 -7.03 -4.20 20.25
N THR A 167 -6.31 -5.13 20.89
CA THR A 167 -6.69 -5.63 22.22
C THR A 167 -6.38 -4.62 23.32
N ILE A 168 -5.67 -3.53 23.01
CA ILE A 168 -5.57 -2.37 23.89
C ILE A 168 -6.90 -1.59 23.81
N VAL A 169 -7.70 -1.68 24.87
CA VAL A 169 -9.02 -1.06 24.95
C VAL A 169 -9.08 -0.05 26.09
N CYS A 170 -9.73 1.07 25.81
CA CYS A 170 -10.15 2.08 26.77
C CYS A 170 -11.66 1.94 27.03
N ASN A 171 -12.06 1.37 28.16
CA ASN A 171 -13.46 1.14 28.53
C ASN A 171 -13.92 2.15 29.58
N ASP A 172 -15.07 2.80 29.36
CA ASP A 172 -15.72 3.60 30.40
C ASP A 172 -16.59 2.69 31.27
N ALA A 173 -16.14 2.47 32.50
CA ALA A 173 -16.80 1.62 33.47
C ALA A 173 -17.72 2.43 34.38
N ARG A 174 -18.88 1.85 34.68
CA ARG A 174 -19.82 2.36 35.67
C ARG A 174 -20.07 1.27 36.70
N VAL A 175 -20.10 1.63 37.98
CA VAL A 175 -20.44 0.69 39.07
C VAL A 175 -21.95 0.72 39.25
N PRO A 176 -22.70 -0.34 38.86
CA PRO A 176 -24.15 -0.33 38.93
C PRO A 176 -24.67 -0.23 40.37
N ALA A 177 -23.90 -0.75 41.33
CA ALA A 177 -24.23 -0.77 42.74
C ALA A 177 -24.20 0.61 43.41
N VAL A 178 -23.53 1.62 42.80
CA VAL A 178 -23.43 2.97 43.37
C VAL A 178 -23.60 4.01 42.25
N PRO A 179 -24.84 4.40 41.92
CA PRO A 179 -25.13 5.29 40.79
C PRO A 179 -24.55 6.70 40.91
N GLU A 180 -24.20 7.11 42.13
CA GLU A 180 -23.63 8.43 42.48
C GLU A 180 -22.14 8.54 42.11
N ILE A 181 -21.45 7.41 41.90
CA ILE A 181 -20.06 7.43 41.46
C ILE A 181 -20.02 7.74 39.96
N PRO A 182 -19.30 8.79 39.53
CA PRO A 182 -19.13 9.08 38.10
C PRO A 182 -18.42 7.93 37.40
N SER A 183 -18.72 7.75 36.11
CA SER A 183 -18.02 6.76 35.28
C SER A 183 -16.51 7.01 35.30
N PHE A 184 -15.73 5.94 35.36
CA PHE A 184 -14.27 6.02 35.29
C PHE A 184 -13.74 5.13 34.17
N THR A 185 -12.62 5.52 33.58
CA THR A 185 -12.04 4.82 32.45
C THR A 185 -11.05 3.76 32.92
N ILE A 186 -11.16 2.55 32.36
CA ILE A 186 -10.23 1.43 32.53
C ILE A 186 -9.46 1.25 31.23
N ILE A 187 -8.14 1.27 31.31
CA ILE A 187 -7.25 0.98 30.18
C ILE A 187 -6.56 -0.36 30.45
N THR A 188 -6.57 -1.26 29.47
CA THR A 188 -5.82 -2.52 29.54
C THR A 188 -4.32 -2.29 29.61
N THR A 189 -3.63 -3.00 30.49
CA THR A 189 -2.16 -2.98 30.59
C THR A 189 -1.54 -3.62 29.34
N PRO A 190 -0.70 -2.90 28.58
CA PRO A 190 -0.09 -3.46 27.37
C PRO A 190 0.88 -4.61 27.68
N ASN A 191 0.80 -5.67 26.87
CA ASN A 191 1.80 -6.75 26.90
C ASN A 191 3.14 -6.31 26.29
N GLU A 192 4.15 -7.17 26.33
CA GLU A 192 5.51 -6.83 25.88
C GLU A 192 5.58 -6.46 24.39
N VAL A 193 4.85 -7.19 23.54
CA VAL A 193 4.76 -6.93 22.09
C VAL A 193 4.13 -5.56 21.83
N GLN A 194 3.01 -5.29 22.49
CA GLN A 194 2.31 -4.00 22.39
C GLN A 194 3.15 -2.84 22.88
N ARG A 195 3.89 -3.03 23.98
CA ARG A 195 4.80 -2.03 24.52
C ARG A 195 5.87 -1.67 23.52
N LYS A 196 6.55 -2.67 22.95
CA LYS A 196 7.58 -2.50 21.92
C LYS A 196 7.01 -1.77 20.69
N ALA A 197 5.81 -2.15 20.25
CA ALA A 197 5.14 -1.51 19.13
C ALA A 197 4.79 -0.04 19.39
N LEU A 198 4.33 0.31 20.60
CA LEU A 198 4.05 1.70 21.00
C LEU A 198 5.33 2.53 21.09
N GLU A 199 6.41 1.95 21.61
CA GLU A 199 7.71 2.63 21.73
C GLU A 199 8.30 2.98 20.37
N LEU A 200 8.20 2.08 19.40
CA LEU A 200 8.65 2.30 18.02
C LEU A 200 7.89 3.41 17.29
N VAL A 201 6.61 3.64 17.65
CA VAL A 201 5.79 4.72 17.10
C VAL A 201 6.03 6.04 17.85
N GLY A 202 6.89 6.05 18.88
CA GLY A 202 7.16 7.23 19.70
C GLY A 202 6.09 7.48 20.77
N LEU A 203 5.17 6.54 20.97
CA LEU A 203 4.11 6.59 21.98
C LEU A 203 4.57 5.96 23.30
N LYS A 204 5.81 6.25 23.72
CA LYS A 204 6.40 5.83 25.02
C LYS A 204 5.58 6.27 26.23
N GLN A 205 4.74 7.28 26.04
CA GLN A 205 3.84 7.77 27.08
C GLN A 205 2.72 6.75 27.30
N LEU A 206 2.29 6.00 26.29
CA LEU A 206 1.24 4.99 26.40
C LEU A 206 1.75 3.63 26.90
N SER A 207 3.07 3.43 26.99
CA SER A 207 3.67 2.24 27.63
C SER A 207 3.75 2.32 29.15
N ASN A 208 3.60 3.52 29.75
CA ASN A 208 3.68 3.75 31.19
C ASN A 208 2.31 4.14 31.80
N VAL A 209 2.03 3.64 33.02
CA VAL A 209 0.73 3.68 33.74
C VAL A 209 0.44 5.03 34.41
N ASP A 210 0.69 6.11 33.69
CA ASP A 210 0.51 7.52 34.04
C ASP A 210 -0.82 8.27 33.86
N ARG A 211 -1.79 8.20 34.77
CA ARG A 211 -3.22 8.41 34.40
C ARG A 211 -3.70 9.81 33.97
N ASN A 212 -2.92 10.89 34.04
CA ASN A 212 -3.54 12.24 34.06
C ASN A 212 -3.51 13.08 32.77
N ASN A 213 -2.87 12.67 31.66
CA ASN A 213 -2.92 13.49 30.43
C ASN A 213 -2.89 12.71 29.09
N ARG A 214 -3.26 11.41 29.12
CA ARG A 214 -3.03 10.45 28.01
C ARG A 214 -4.28 10.07 27.21
N PHE A 215 -5.41 10.71 27.52
CA PHE A 215 -6.72 10.32 27.00
C PHE A 215 -6.90 10.60 25.51
N ILE A 216 -6.37 11.71 25.01
CA ILE A 216 -6.57 12.12 23.61
C ILE A 216 -5.69 11.28 22.68
N SER A 217 -4.44 11.00 23.05
CA SER A 217 -3.51 10.26 22.19
C SER A 217 -3.87 8.78 22.07
N LEU A 218 -4.27 8.12 23.17
CA LEU A 218 -4.67 6.71 23.12
C LEU A 218 -6.02 6.52 22.43
N LYS A 219 -7.02 7.37 22.71
CA LYS A 219 -8.31 7.30 22.00
C LYS A 219 -8.13 7.58 20.51
N SER A 220 -7.32 8.57 20.13
CA SER A 220 -7.03 8.85 18.71
C SER A 220 -6.29 7.70 18.03
N PHE A 221 -5.34 7.07 18.73
CA PHE A 221 -4.62 5.90 18.23
C PHE A 221 -5.52 4.66 18.11
N GLN A 222 -6.40 4.43 19.09
CA GLN A 222 -7.38 3.35 19.06
C GLN A 222 -8.42 3.57 17.96
N ILE A 223 -8.87 4.82 17.73
CA ILE A 223 -9.70 5.18 16.59
C ILE A 223 -8.98 4.89 15.28
N ALA A 224 -7.69 5.24 15.16
CA ALA A 224 -6.90 4.93 13.97
C ALA A 224 -6.78 3.42 13.75
N ILE A 225 -6.50 2.63 14.79
CA ILE A 225 -6.45 1.16 14.72
C ILE A 225 -7.81 0.58 14.35
N SER A 226 -8.89 1.02 14.99
CA SER A 226 -10.25 0.58 14.68
C SER A 226 -10.63 0.93 13.25
N CYS A 227 -10.29 2.12 12.74
CA CYS A 227 -10.49 2.48 11.35
C CYS A 227 -9.73 1.56 10.39
N LEU A 228 -8.48 1.19 10.73
CA LEU A 228 -7.65 0.28 9.94
C LEU A 228 -8.08 -1.20 10.05
N LEU A 229 -8.81 -1.59 11.10
CA LEU A 229 -9.32 -2.96 11.28
C LEU A 229 -10.75 -3.14 10.77
N SER A 230 -11.62 -2.15 10.98
CA SER A 230 -12.99 -2.13 10.45
C SER A 230 -12.99 -2.06 8.92
N SER A 231 -11.96 -1.50 8.31
CA SER A 231 -11.73 -1.62 6.88
C SER A 231 -11.41 -3.06 6.42
N GLY A 232 -11.10 -3.98 7.33
CA GLY A 232 -10.86 -5.40 7.04
C GLY A 232 -12.10 -6.29 7.19
N THR A 233 -13.08 -5.92 8.02
CA THR A 233 -14.13 -6.83 8.54
C THR A 233 -15.57 -6.57 8.09
N SER A 234 -15.80 -5.72 7.07
CA SER A 234 -17.13 -5.62 6.45
C SER A 234 -17.31 -6.68 5.37
N ASP A 235 -17.97 -7.79 5.75
CA ASP A 235 -18.88 -8.54 4.89
C ASP A 235 -20.31 -8.02 5.11
#